data_AF-A0A800KT03-F1
#
_entry.id   AF-A0A800KT03-F1
#
_cell.length_a   1.000
_cell.length_b   1.000
_cell.length_c   1.000
_cell.angle_alpha   90.00
_cell.angle_beta   90.00
_cell.angle_gamma   90.00
#
_symmetry.space_group_name_H-M   'P 1'
#
loop_
_entity.id
_entity.type
_entity.pdbx_description
1 polymer ?
#
loop_
_entity_poly.entity_id
_entity_poly.type
_entity_poly.pdbx_seq_one_letter_code
_entity_poly.pdbx_strand_id
1 'polypeptide(L)'
;MSLLSGRNFETREYEEPIEEHSYELLKDGVLQFMNETNFKRFLMIIRSAGFVDNKLIRSQNTLNFAYILYLKLREQNVNPAEIKGYVKRWFVMSILTGRYSGSPESWFDYDIKRISKGSFVEYLSEIEAAELSEGFWTAGLIQSLNTSSSSNRSFLVYLAAQTKLNDRGFLSKDITVKNMLEHRGDIHHVFPRNYLKKLSYTQSMYNQVANYVYMQQETNIKVGDDSPKKYMKVVLDQCISKDPVYGGIVDREELTQNLIDNALPENLPDMEVSEFQEFLVFRRQKMAEKIKQYYLGL
;
A
#
# COMPACT_ATOMS: atom_id res chain seq x y z
N MET A 1 -10.22 27.10 15.91
CA MET A 1 -11.31 27.92 15.36
C MET A 1 -11.56 29.25 16.09
N SER A 2 -11.06 29.49 17.32
CA SER A 2 -11.33 30.78 18.02
C SER A 2 -10.30 31.90 17.81
N LEU A 3 -9.17 31.63 17.16
CA LEU A 3 -8.19 32.67 16.79
C LEU A 3 -8.63 33.47 15.56
N LEU A 4 -9.35 32.82 14.63
CA LEU A 4 -9.98 33.48 13.48
C LEU A 4 -11.14 34.42 13.87
N SER A 5 -11.61 34.35 15.11
CA SER A 5 -12.65 35.24 15.63
C SER A 5 -12.10 36.37 16.51
N GLY A 6 -10.77 36.57 16.57
CA GLY A 6 -10.14 37.65 17.31
C GLY A 6 -10.37 37.65 18.83
N ARG A 7 -10.79 36.51 19.42
CA ARG A 7 -11.37 36.50 20.78
C ARG A 7 -10.39 35.95 21.81
N ASN A 8 -9.84 36.85 22.64
CA ASN A 8 -9.09 36.51 23.84
C ASN A 8 -10.06 36.19 24.99
N PHE A 9 -10.08 34.93 25.47
CA PHE A 9 -11.05 34.47 26.48
C PHE A 9 -10.72 34.93 27.91
N GLU A 10 -9.50 35.42 28.15
CA GLU A 10 -9.08 35.93 29.46
C GLU A 10 -9.38 37.43 29.60
N THR A 11 -9.25 38.21 28.51
CA THR A 11 -9.44 39.68 28.54
C THR A 11 -10.80 40.15 28.03
N ARG A 12 -11.53 39.32 27.27
CA ARG A 12 -12.79 39.68 26.57
C ARG A 12 -12.65 40.87 25.59
N GLU A 13 -11.44 41.25 25.21
CA GLU A 13 -11.18 42.30 24.23
C GLU A 13 -11.01 41.70 22.82
N TYR A 14 -11.42 42.48 21.80
CA TYR A 14 -11.17 42.20 20.39
C TYR A 14 -9.81 42.76 20.03
N GLU A 15 -8.87 41.90 19.66
CA GLU A 15 -7.54 42.32 19.22
C GLU A 15 -7.49 42.28 17.68
N GLU A 16 -7.89 43.38 17.01
CA GLU A 16 -7.81 43.57 15.54
C GLU A 16 -6.46 43.10 14.95
N PRO A 17 -5.29 43.35 15.58
CA PRO A 17 -4.01 42.86 15.06
C PRO A 17 -3.85 41.33 15.08
N ILE A 18 -4.47 40.63 16.04
CA ILE A 18 -4.43 39.16 16.11
C ILE A 18 -5.30 38.56 15.01
N GLU A 19 -6.45 39.18 14.74
CA GLU A 19 -7.36 38.76 13.69
C GLU A 19 -6.71 38.95 12.31
N GLU A 20 -6.16 40.13 12.03
CA GLU A 20 -5.47 40.42 10.77
C GLU A 20 -4.28 39.48 10.54
N HIS A 21 -3.43 39.28 11.55
CA HIS A 21 -2.32 38.33 11.47
C HIS A 21 -2.80 36.88 11.24
N SER A 22 -3.89 36.47 11.89
CA SER A 22 -4.47 35.14 11.69
C SER A 22 -5.02 34.96 10.27
N TYR A 23 -5.61 36.01 9.68
CA TYR A 23 -6.08 35.99 8.29
C TYR A 23 -4.92 35.97 7.29
N GLU A 24 -3.84 36.70 7.55
CA GLU A 24 -2.62 36.65 6.73
C GLU A 24 -2.00 35.26 6.74
N LEU A 25 -1.82 34.66 7.92
CA LEU A 25 -1.33 33.28 8.06
C LEU A 25 -2.22 32.28 7.33
N LEU A 26 -3.55 32.43 7.44
CA LEU A 26 -4.50 31.59 6.72
C LEU A 26 -4.35 31.75 5.21
N LYS A 27 -4.27 33.00 4.72
CA LYS A 27 -4.12 33.32 3.30
C LYS A 27 -2.85 32.71 2.75
N ASP A 28 -1.72 32.87 3.43
CA ASP A 28 -0.44 32.30 3.01
C ASP A 28 -0.49 30.78 3.00
N GLY A 29 -1.09 30.17 4.03
CA GLY A 29 -1.31 28.72 4.07
C GLY A 29 -2.15 28.21 2.88
N VAL A 30 -3.23 28.91 2.53
CA VAL A 30 -4.08 28.56 1.38
C VAL A 30 -3.31 28.70 0.06
N LEU A 31 -2.55 29.78 -0.12
CA LEU A 31 -1.74 29.99 -1.33
C LEU A 31 -0.66 28.91 -1.50
N GLN A 32 -0.01 28.50 -0.41
CA GLN A 32 0.96 27.40 -0.44
C GLN A 32 0.31 26.05 -0.75
N PHE A 33 -0.87 25.79 -0.19
CA PHE A 33 -1.64 24.57 -0.43
C PHE A 33 -2.09 24.47 -1.89
N MET A 34 -2.58 25.56 -2.46
CA MET A 34 -3.02 25.66 -3.86
C MET A 34 -1.88 25.69 -4.88
N ASN A 35 -0.63 25.78 -4.43
CA ASN A 35 0.52 25.86 -5.32
C ASN A 35 0.66 24.58 -6.16
N GLU A 36 0.49 24.72 -7.48
CA GLU A 36 0.51 23.60 -8.42
C GLU A 36 1.84 22.85 -8.43
N THR A 37 2.97 23.55 -8.28
CA THR A 37 4.30 22.93 -8.24
C THR A 37 4.46 22.07 -6.99
N ASN A 38 3.97 22.55 -5.84
CA ASN A 38 4.00 21.80 -4.59
C ASN A 38 3.19 20.53 -4.71
N PHE A 39 1.97 20.65 -5.23
CA PHE A 39 1.07 19.52 -5.40
C PHE A 39 1.62 18.48 -6.37
N LYS A 40 2.11 18.90 -7.55
CA LYS A 40 2.74 17.98 -8.53
C LYS A 40 3.95 17.25 -7.94
N ARG A 41 4.82 17.94 -7.20
CA ARG A 41 5.97 17.31 -6.51
C ARG A 41 5.52 16.31 -5.46
N PHE A 42 4.49 16.65 -4.67
CA PHE A 42 3.91 15.73 -3.70
C PHE A 42 3.33 14.48 -4.36
N LEU A 43 2.57 14.63 -5.45
CA LEU A 43 2.06 13.49 -6.22
C LEU A 43 3.17 12.58 -6.72
N MET A 44 4.29 13.15 -7.20
CA MET A 44 5.46 12.36 -7.60
C MET A 44 6.03 11.55 -6.43
N ILE A 45 6.06 12.12 -5.21
CA ILE A 45 6.52 11.41 -4.01
C ILE A 45 5.62 10.20 -3.73
N ILE A 46 4.30 10.39 -3.69
CA ILE A 46 3.31 9.34 -3.42
C ILE A 46 3.36 8.23 -4.50
N ARG A 47 3.39 8.60 -5.78
CA ARG A 47 3.53 7.64 -6.88
C ARG A 47 4.86 6.89 -6.81
N SER A 48 5.95 7.54 -6.41
CA SER A 48 7.27 6.91 -6.27
C SER A 48 7.41 5.98 -5.04
N ALA A 49 6.39 5.94 -4.17
CA ALA A 49 6.19 4.90 -3.16
C ALA A 49 5.30 3.74 -3.65
N GLY A 50 4.85 3.75 -4.91
CA GLY A 50 4.03 2.67 -5.48
C GLY A 50 2.52 2.91 -5.43
N PHE A 51 2.05 4.05 -4.90
CA PHE A 51 0.64 4.43 -4.96
C PHE A 51 0.33 5.12 -6.29
N VAL A 52 0.27 4.31 -7.35
CA VAL A 52 0.15 4.76 -8.75
C VAL A 52 -1.29 4.94 -9.23
N ASP A 53 -2.24 4.36 -8.51
CA ASP A 53 -3.68 4.40 -8.82
C ASP A 53 -4.49 4.81 -7.59
N ASN A 54 -5.60 5.52 -7.78
CA ASN A 54 -6.42 6.03 -6.69
C ASN A 54 -7.09 4.91 -5.87
N LYS A 55 -7.29 3.72 -6.44
CA LYS A 55 -7.87 2.56 -5.75
C LYS A 55 -6.98 2.05 -4.62
N LEU A 56 -5.67 2.32 -4.69
CA LEU A 56 -4.72 2.00 -3.63
C LEU A 56 -4.85 2.93 -2.41
N ILE A 57 -5.51 4.09 -2.55
CA ILE A 57 -5.62 5.10 -1.51
C ILE A 57 -7.06 5.08 -0.96
N ARG A 58 -7.25 4.45 0.21
CA ARG A 58 -8.58 4.37 0.86
C ARG A 58 -8.80 5.39 1.97
N SER A 59 -7.76 6.13 2.35
CA SER A 59 -7.84 7.14 3.41
C SER A 59 -7.44 8.50 2.85
N GLN A 60 -8.45 9.33 2.55
CA GLN A 60 -8.24 10.71 2.12
C GLN A 60 -7.51 11.52 3.18
N ASN A 61 -7.83 11.30 4.46
CA ASN A 61 -7.17 11.98 5.58
C ASN A 61 -5.67 11.66 5.64
N THR A 62 -5.28 10.42 5.38
CA THR A 62 -3.86 10.06 5.35
C THR A 62 -3.12 10.77 4.22
N LEU A 63 -3.74 10.91 3.05
CA LEU A 63 -3.16 11.66 1.93
C LEU A 63 -3.09 13.16 2.22
N ASN A 64 -4.16 13.72 2.80
CA ASN A 64 -4.21 15.13 3.20
C ASN A 64 -3.12 15.44 4.21
N PHE A 65 -2.95 14.60 5.24
CA PHE A 65 -1.90 14.81 6.24
C PHE A 65 -0.51 14.67 5.65
N ALA A 66 -0.27 13.70 4.76
CA ALA A 66 1.02 13.58 4.08
C ALA A 66 1.36 14.83 3.25
N TYR A 67 0.36 15.50 2.67
CA TYR A 67 0.57 16.78 1.98
C TYR A 67 0.84 17.92 2.95
N ILE A 68 0.12 17.99 4.08
CA ILE A 68 0.39 18.94 5.17
C ILE A 68 1.84 18.78 5.67
N LEU A 69 2.26 17.54 5.93
CA LEU A 69 3.63 17.23 6.33
C LEU A 69 4.65 17.69 5.28
N TYR A 70 4.41 17.42 4.00
CA TYR A 70 5.29 17.88 2.92
C TYR A 70 5.44 19.41 2.90
N LEU A 71 4.34 20.15 3.04
CA LEU A 71 4.37 21.61 3.10
C LEU A 71 5.10 22.10 4.35
N LYS A 72 4.85 21.47 5.51
CA LYS A 72 5.46 21.86 6.79
C LYS A 72 6.97 21.67 6.80
N LEU A 73 7.46 20.53 6.32
CA LEU A 73 8.91 20.29 6.25
C LEU A 73 9.60 21.25 5.28
N ARG A 74 8.90 21.66 4.22
CA ARG A 74 9.41 22.67 3.29
C ARG A 74 9.47 24.06 3.91
N GLU A 75 8.45 24.46 4.65
CA GLU A 75 8.44 25.71 5.42
C GLU A 75 9.60 25.74 6.42
N GLN A 76 9.91 24.61 7.04
CA GLN A 76 11.04 24.43 7.95
C GLN A 76 12.42 24.32 7.24
N ASN A 77 12.48 24.50 5.92
CA ASN A 77 13.71 24.40 5.12
C ASN A 77 14.45 23.06 5.26
N VAL A 78 13.74 21.97 5.52
CA VAL A 78 14.31 20.61 5.50
C VAL A 78 14.82 20.29 4.09
N ASN A 79 15.92 19.56 3.99
CA ASN A 79 16.53 19.23 2.71
C ASN A 79 15.52 18.52 1.78
N PRO A 80 15.27 19.02 0.56
CA PRO A 80 14.33 18.39 -0.38
C PRO A 80 14.61 16.93 -0.70
N ALA A 81 15.85 16.45 -0.55
CA ALA A 81 16.20 15.05 -0.70
C ALA A 81 15.60 14.17 0.42
N GLU A 82 15.60 14.67 1.65
CA GLU A 82 15.13 13.95 2.85
C GLU A 82 13.61 13.97 2.97
N ILE A 83 12.97 15.10 2.63
CA ILE A 83 11.50 15.25 2.66
C ILE A 83 10.80 14.11 1.91
N LYS A 84 11.38 13.66 0.79
CA LYS A 84 10.79 12.56 0.01
C LYS A 84 10.71 11.27 0.81
N GLY A 85 11.78 10.87 1.50
CA GLY A 85 11.78 9.65 2.33
C GLY A 85 10.83 9.78 3.52
N TYR A 86 10.88 10.93 4.20
CA TYR A 86 10.01 11.26 5.34
C TYR A 86 8.52 11.18 5.01
N VAL A 87 8.09 11.83 3.92
CA VAL A 87 6.69 11.83 3.51
C VAL A 87 6.22 10.42 3.14
N LYS A 88 7.06 9.62 2.46
CA LYS A 88 6.72 8.23 2.11
C LYS A 88 6.56 7.36 3.35
N ARG A 89 7.55 7.38 4.24
CA ARG A 89 7.54 6.57 5.47
C ARG A 89 6.35 6.94 6.35
N TRP A 90 6.10 8.24 6.54
CA TRP A 90 4.96 8.71 7.32
C TRP A 90 3.62 8.29 6.70
N PHE A 91 3.46 8.49 5.38
CA PHE A 91 2.24 8.12 4.66
C PHE A 91 1.94 6.63 4.76
N VAL A 92 2.95 5.78 4.50
CA VAL A 92 2.77 4.32 4.52
C VAL A 92 2.51 3.81 5.93
N MET A 93 3.27 4.29 6.93
CA MET A 93 3.03 3.98 8.34
C MET A 93 1.60 4.34 8.73
N SER A 94 1.15 5.54 8.37
CA SER A 94 -0.20 6.02 8.70
C SER A 94 -1.32 5.19 8.07
N ILE A 95 -1.09 4.59 6.88
CA ILE A 95 -2.03 3.64 6.27
C ILE A 95 -2.04 2.32 7.02
N LEU A 96 -0.85 1.78 7.32
CA LEU A 96 -0.67 0.48 7.96
C LEU A 96 -1.27 0.45 9.38
N THR A 97 -1.03 1.50 10.16
CA THR A 97 -1.51 1.63 11.55
C THR A 97 -2.94 2.15 11.61
N GLY A 98 -3.41 2.77 10.53
CA GLY A 98 -4.73 3.39 10.50
C GLY A 98 -4.85 4.66 11.32
N ARG A 99 -3.73 5.34 11.57
CA ARG A 99 -3.59 6.54 12.43
C ARG A 99 -4.73 7.55 12.27
N TYR A 100 -5.16 7.83 11.04
CA TYR A 100 -6.15 8.88 10.73
C TYR A 100 -7.56 8.36 10.40
N SER A 101 -7.91 7.13 10.80
CA SER A 101 -9.23 6.54 10.50
C SER A 101 -10.31 6.78 11.56
N GLY A 102 -9.96 7.20 12.78
CA GLY A 102 -10.90 7.41 13.89
C GLY A 102 -11.25 8.89 14.11
N SER A 103 -10.34 9.61 14.76
CA SER A 103 -10.49 11.05 15.07
C SER A 103 -9.40 11.87 14.36
N PRO A 104 -9.50 12.02 13.02
CA PRO A 104 -8.43 12.59 12.21
C PRO A 104 -8.08 14.01 12.64
N GLU A 105 -9.04 14.86 13.02
CA GLU A 105 -8.77 16.24 13.43
C GLU A 105 -7.90 16.31 14.69
N SER A 106 -8.19 15.48 15.70
CA SER A 106 -7.40 15.41 16.93
C SER A 106 -5.99 14.90 16.66
N TRP A 107 -5.86 13.87 15.81
CA TRP A 107 -4.55 13.35 15.41
C TRP A 107 -3.76 14.37 14.59
N PHE A 108 -4.42 15.13 13.70
CA PHE A 108 -3.78 16.16 12.91
C PHE A 108 -3.21 17.26 13.82
N ASP A 109 -4.00 17.77 14.76
CA ASP A 109 -3.55 18.78 15.71
C ASP A 109 -2.37 18.29 16.57
N TYR A 110 -2.45 17.06 17.07
CA TYR A 110 -1.38 16.44 17.84
C TYR A 110 -0.08 16.32 17.03
N ASP A 111 -0.16 15.74 15.84
CA ASP A 111 1.02 15.48 15.00
C ASP A 111 1.64 16.80 14.52
N ILE A 112 0.84 17.78 14.07
CA ILE A 112 1.34 19.10 13.65
C ILE A 112 2.08 19.80 14.80
N LYS A 113 1.55 19.73 16.02
CA LYS A 113 2.20 20.30 17.21
C LYS A 113 3.53 19.62 17.52
N ARG A 114 3.63 18.30 17.40
CA ARG A 114 4.89 17.56 17.58
C ARG A 114 5.92 17.92 16.52
N ILE A 115 5.51 17.92 15.24
CA ILE A 115 6.35 18.30 14.09
C ILE A 115 6.87 19.74 14.21
N SER A 116 6.08 20.65 14.78
CA SER A 116 6.46 22.06 14.91
C SER A 116 7.42 22.35 16.07
N LYS A 117 7.50 21.47 17.08
CA LYS A 117 8.24 21.71 18.33
C LYS A 117 9.61 21.04 18.40
N GLY A 118 9.95 20.15 17.47
CA GLY A 118 11.18 19.36 17.55
C GLY A 118 11.63 18.81 16.21
N SER A 119 12.63 17.93 16.25
CA SER A 119 13.13 17.25 15.06
C SER A 119 12.09 16.28 14.51
N PHE A 120 11.69 16.46 13.26
CA PHE A 120 10.79 15.52 12.59
C PHE A 120 11.38 14.09 12.55
N VAL A 121 12.70 13.96 12.44
CA VAL A 121 13.39 12.68 12.35
C VAL A 121 13.26 11.89 13.64
N GLU A 122 13.46 12.56 14.78
CA GLU A 122 13.29 11.96 16.10
C GLU A 122 11.83 11.53 16.29
N TYR A 123 10.90 12.42 15.94
CA TYR A 123 9.47 12.13 16.06
C TYR A 123 9.01 10.96 15.18
N LEU A 124 9.46 10.90 13.92
CA LEU A 124 9.19 9.76 13.03
C LEU A 124 9.74 8.46 13.64
N SER A 125 10.97 8.49 14.15
CA SER A 125 11.62 7.31 14.74
C SER A 125 10.89 6.82 15.99
N GLU A 126 10.44 7.73 16.86
CA GLU A 126 9.61 7.41 18.04
C GLU A 126 8.31 6.69 17.63
N ILE A 127 7.59 7.23 16.63
CA ILE A 127 6.33 6.65 16.17
C ILE A 127 6.55 5.30 15.51
N GLU A 128 7.58 5.15 14.68
CA GLU A 128 7.89 3.87 14.04
C GLU A 128 8.27 2.81 15.08
N ALA A 129 9.06 3.16 16.10
CA ALA A 129 9.40 2.25 17.18
C ALA A 129 8.17 1.80 17.99
N ALA A 130 7.23 2.71 18.22
CA ALA A 130 6.00 2.43 18.96
C ALA A 130 5.00 1.59 18.16
N GLU A 131 4.76 1.96 16.91
CA GLU A 131 3.65 1.43 16.09
C GLU A 131 4.07 0.25 15.20
N LEU A 132 5.31 0.26 14.70
CA LEU A 132 5.85 -0.74 13.77
C LEU A 132 6.85 -1.67 14.47
N SER A 133 6.50 -2.09 15.69
CA SER A 133 7.27 -3.05 16.48
C SER A 133 7.40 -4.42 15.80
N GLU A 134 8.28 -5.29 16.32
CA GLU A 134 8.42 -6.64 15.75
C GLU A 134 7.11 -7.45 15.83
N GLY A 135 6.31 -7.24 16.87
CA GLY A 135 4.98 -7.85 17.00
C GLY A 135 3.98 -7.34 15.96
N PHE A 136 4.09 -6.08 15.53
CA PHE A 136 3.30 -5.57 14.40
C PHE A 136 3.64 -6.35 13.13
N TRP A 137 4.92 -6.51 12.79
CA TRP A 137 5.33 -7.17 11.55
C TRP A 137 5.04 -8.67 11.54
N THR A 138 5.29 -9.37 12.65
CA THR A 138 5.23 -10.85 12.72
C THR A 138 3.88 -11.41 13.14
N ALA A 139 2.96 -10.57 13.64
CA ALA A 139 1.62 -11.02 14.01
C ALA A 139 0.53 -10.04 13.54
N GLY A 140 0.64 -8.75 13.88
CA GLY A 140 -0.40 -7.76 13.61
C GLY A 140 -0.72 -7.61 12.11
N LEU A 141 0.30 -7.51 11.28
CA LEU A 141 0.16 -7.36 9.84
C LEU A 141 -0.37 -8.64 9.17
N ILE A 142 0.11 -9.81 9.59
CA ILE A 142 -0.37 -11.11 9.12
C ILE A 142 -1.86 -11.28 9.43
N GLN A 143 -2.28 -10.90 10.64
CA GLN A 143 -3.69 -10.94 11.04
C GLN A 143 -4.52 -9.95 10.22
N SER A 144 -4.00 -8.75 9.94
CA SER A 144 -4.67 -7.73 9.12
C SER A 144 -4.93 -8.20 7.68
N LEU A 145 -4.07 -9.10 7.16
CA LEU A 145 -4.21 -9.73 5.85
C LEU A 145 -5.15 -10.96 5.85
N ASN A 146 -5.63 -11.41 7.01
CA ASN A 146 -6.67 -12.43 7.11
C ASN A 146 -8.06 -11.81 6.88
N THR A 147 -8.36 -11.50 5.63
CA THR A 147 -9.57 -10.77 5.24
C THR A 147 -10.00 -11.12 3.82
N SER A 148 -11.29 -10.99 3.55
CA SER A 148 -11.87 -11.11 2.21
C SER A 148 -12.05 -9.77 1.50
N SER A 149 -11.73 -8.66 2.16
CA SER A 149 -11.90 -7.31 1.59
C SER A 149 -10.70 -6.92 0.74
N SER A 150 -10.91 -6.80 -0.57
CA SER A 150 -9.91 -6.25 -1.51
C SER A 150 -9.57 -4.78 -1.25
N SER A 151 -10.36 -4.09 -0.41
CA SER A 151 -10.11 -2.70 0.01
C SER A 151 -9.34 -2.60 1.33
N ASN A 152 -8.89 -3.74 1.90
CA ASN A 152 -8.08 -3.76 3.12
C ASN A 152 -6.77 -2.97 2.94
N ARG A 153 -6.45 -2.12 3.92
CA ARG A 153 -5.28 -1.22 3.87
C ARG A 153 -3.97 -1.97 3.69
N SER A 154 -3.74 -3.05 4.43
CA SER A 154 -2.51 -3.86 4.36
C SER A 154 -2.37 -4.52 2.99
N PHE A 155 -3.47 -5.01 2.41
CA PHE A 155 -3.46 -5.57 1.06
C PHE A 155 -3.14 -4.50 0.00
N LEU A 156 -3.69 -3.29 0.12
CA LEU A 156 -3.37 -2.21 -0.82
C LEU A 156 -1.93 -1.74 -0.68
N VAL A 157 -1.37 -1.73 0.54
CA VAL A 157 0.07 -1.49 0.75
C VAL A 157 0.92 -2.61 0.14
N TYR A 158 0.48 -3.87 0.20
CA TYR A 158 1.14 -4.97 -0.52
C TYR A 158 1.20 -4.72 -2.03
N LEU A 159 0.10 -4.25 -2.65
CA LEU A 159 0.10 -3.90 -4.08
C LEU A 159 0.99 -2.68 -4.40
N ALA A 160 1.04 -1.70 -3.50
CA ALA A 160 1.99 -0.59 -3.60
C ALA A 160 3.45 -1.06 -3.49
N ALA A 161 3.73 -2.02 -2.61
CA ALA A 161 5.04 -2.65 -2.50
C ALA A 161 5.44 -3.36 -3.80
N GLN A 162 4.55 -4.16 -4.39
CA GLN A 162 4.78 -4.79 -5.70
C GLN A 162 5.05 -3.75 -6.80
N THR A 163 4.32 -2.64 -6.79
CA THR A 163 4.52 -1.54 -7.72
C THR A 163 5.90 -0.87 -7.54
N LYS A 164 6.31 -0.65 -6.29
CA LYS A 164 7.60 -0.01 -5.95
C LYS A 164 8.79 -0.89 -6.30
N LEU A 165 8.68 -2.19 -6.05
CA LEU A 165 9.69 -3.20 -6.32
C LEU A 165 9.73 -3.61 -7.80
N ASN A 166 8.80 -3.09 -8.61
CA ASN A 166 8.66 -3.40 -10.02
C ASN A 166 8.38 -4.89 -10.29
N ASP A 167 7.63 -5.53 -9.38
CA ASP A 167 7.24 -6.93 -9.47
C ASP A 167 6.36 -7.16 -10.71
N ARG A 168 6.57 -8.30 -11.37
CA ARG A 168 5.75 -8.75 -12.50
C ARG A 168 4.44 -9.35 -12.02
N GLY A 169 3.38 -9.15 -12.81
CA GLY A 169 2.12 -9.84 -12.54
C GLY A 169 2.32 -11.36 -12.59
N PHE A 170 1.46 -12.10 -11.91
CA PHE A 170 1.55 -13.56 -11.87
C PHE A 170 1.45 -14.14 -13.29
N LEU A 171 2.39 -15.03 -13.63
CA LEU A 171 2.60 -15.63 -14.96
C LEU A 171 2.90 -14.62 -16.08
N SER A 172 3.19 -13.36 -15.75
CA SER A 172 3.60 -12.35 -16.72
C SER A 172 5.12 -12.33 -16.89
N LYS A 173 5.56 -12.31 -18.14
CA LYS A 173 6.98 -12.18 -18.50
C LYS A 173 7.47 -10.73 -18.40
N ASP A 174 6.67 -9.79 -18.88
CA ASP A 174 7.12 -8.40 -19.09
C ASP A 174 6.23 -7.36 -18.38
N ILE A 175 4.98 -7.70 -18.07
CA ILE A 175 4.00 -6.75 -17.57
C ILE A 175 4.02 -6.72 -16.05
N THR A 176 4.33 -5.54 -15.50
CA THR A 176 4.40 -5.30 -14.06
C THR A 176 3.02 -5.15 -13.43
N VAL A 177 2.94 -5.39 -12.12
CA VAL A 177 1.74 -5.09 -11.32
C VAL A 177 1.38 -3.61 -11.44
N LYS A 178 2.38 -2.72 -11.53
CA LYS A 178 2.20 -1.29 -11.81
C LYS A 178 1.38 -1.06 -13.09
N ASN A 179 1.83 -1.63 -14.21
CA ASN A 179 1.19 -1.45 -15.51
C ASN A 179 -0.25 -1.96 -15.49
N MET A 180 -0.49 -3.10 -14.82
CA MET A 180 -1.84 -3.68 -14.66
C MET A 180 -2.77 -2.79 -13.84
N LEU A 181 -2.27 -2.17 -12.77
CA LEU A 181 -3.04 -1.26 -11.92
C LEU A 181 -3.38 0.05 -12.64
N GLU A 182 -2.42 0.65 -13.36
CA GLU A 182 -2.62 1.90 -14.10
C GLU A 182 -3.50 1.72 -15.35
N HIS A 183 -3.56 0.50 -15.90
CA HIS A 183 -4.26 0.21 -17.15
C HIS A 183 -5.29 -0.91 -16.93
N ARG A 184 -4.99 -2.12 -17.42
CA ARG A 184 -5.90 -3.25 -17.43
C ARG A 184 -5.20 -4.51 -16.95
N GLY A 185 -5.53 -4.93 -15.74
CA GLY A 185 -5.23 -6.27 -15.23
C GLY A 185 -6.38 -6.76 -14.37
N ASP A 186 -6.43 -8.07 -14.20
CA ASP A 186 -7.48 -8.73 -13.43
C ASP A 186 -6.90 -9.30 -12.14
N ILE A 187 -7.72 -9.29 -11.08
CA ILE A 187 -7.46 -10.12 -9.91
C ILE A 187 -7.83 -11.55 -10.27
N HIS A 188 -6.86 -12.45 -10.21
CA HIS A 188 -7.06 -13.89 -10.29
C HIS A 188 -6.98 -14.50 -8.90
N HIS A 189 -7.84 -15.48 -8.65
CA HIS A 189 -7.79 -16.33 -7.47
C HIS A 189 -6.82 -17.48 -7.72
N VAL A 190 -5.65 -17.50 -7.04
CA VAL A 190 -4.61 -18.53 -7.23
C VAL A 190 -5.21 -19.93 -7.19
N PHE A 191 -6.05 -20.21 -6.19
CA PHE A 191 -7.01 -21.30 -6.20
C PHE A 191 -8.35 -20.75 -6.73
N PRO A 192 -8.76 -21.07 -7.98
CA PRO A 192 -9.89 -20.38 -8.58
C PRO A 192 -11.18 -20.48 -7.79
N ARG A 193 -11.94 -19.39 -7.80
CA ARG A 193 -13.19 -19.27 -7.04
C ARG A 193 -14.17 -20.40 -7.33
N ASN A 194 -14.42 -20.71 -8.60
CA ASN A 194 -15.40 -21.74 -8.96
C ASN A 194 -14.88 -23.14 -8.66
N TYR A 195 -13.57 -23.37 -8.73
CA TYR A 195 -12.94 -24.61 -8.27
C TYR A 195 -13.22 -24.85 -6.79
N LEU A 196 -12.93 -23.85 -5.94
CA LEU A 196 -13.19 -23.93 -4.50
C LEU A 196 -14.70 -24.03 -4.18
N LYS A 197 -15.55 -23.31 -4.91
CA LYS A 197 -17.01 -23.35 -4.73
C LYS A 197 -17.60 -24.75 -4.99
N LYS A 198 -17.11 -25.47 -6.01
CA LYS A 198 -17.53 -26.86 -6.31
C LYS A 198 -17.16 -27.83 -5.19
N LEU A 199 -16.16 -27.48 -4.38
CA LEU A 199 -15.67 -28.24 -3.23
C LEU A 199 -16.23 -27.73 -1.91
N SER A 200 -17.34 -26.97 -1.95
CA SER A 200 -18.07 -26.47 -0.78
C SER A 200 -17.30 -25.49 0.12
N TYR A 201 -16.25 -24.85 -0.39
CA TYR A 201 -15.59 -23.75 0.33
C TYR A 201 -16.49 -22.51 0.35
N THR A 202 -16.51 -21.82 1.48
CA THR A 202 -17.34 -20.63 1.68
C THR A 202 -16.75 -19.41 0.99
N GLN A 203 -17.60 -18.40 0.76
CA GLN A 203 -17.17 -17.15 0.15
C GLN A 203 -16.09 -16.42 0.95
N SER A 204 -16.14 -16.47 2.27
CA SER A 204 -15.12 -15.87 3.12
C SER A 204 -13.76 -16.57 2.99
N MET A 205 -13.72 -17.84 2.57
CA MET A 205 -12.48 -18.59 2.36
C MET A 205 -11.88 -18.34 0.97
N TYR A 206 -12.66 -18.48 -0.10
CA TYR A 206 -12.10 -18.32 -1.44
C TYR A 206 -11.79 -16.86 -1.79
N ASN A 207 -12.50 -15.88 -1.22
CA ASN A 207 -12.23 -14.44 -1.44
C ASN A 207 -11.15 -13.86 -0.52
N GLN A 208 -10.38 -14.68 0.18
CA GLN A 208 -9.25 -14.19 0.99
C GLN A 208 -8.26 -13.42 0.10
N VAL A 209 -7.78 -12.26 0.55
CA VAL A 209 -6.80 -11.47 -0.22
C VAL A 209 -5.48 -12.20 -0.45
N ALA A 210 -5.13 -13.14 0.43
CA ALA A 210 -4.00 -14.05 0.25
C ALA A 210 -4.18 -15.00 -0.95
N ASN A 211 -5.42 -15.23 -1.41
CA ASN A 211 -5.70 -15.98 -2.63
C ASN A 211 -5.60 -15.10 -3.89
N TYR A 212 -5.30 -13.81 -3.79
CA TYR A 212 -5.32 -12.90 -4.93
C TYR A 212 -3.93 -12.68 -5.52
N VAL A 213 -3.90 -12.55 -6.84
CA VAL A 213 -2.75 -12.10 -7.64
C VAL A 213 -3.25 -11.23 -8.80
N TYR A 214 -2.43 -10.28 -9.24
CA TYR A 214 -2.70 -9.57 -10.50
C TYR A 214 -2.18 -10.39 -11.67
N MET A 215 -3.01 -10.54 -12.70
CA MET A 215 -2.69 -11.28 -13.92
C MET A 215 -3.19 -10.51 -15.15
N GLN A 216 -2.51 -10.69 -16.30
CA GLN A 216 -3.01 -10.21 -17.59
C GLN A 216 -4.34 -10.88 -17.91
N GLN A 217 -5.33 -10.12 -18.39
CA GLN A 217 -6.67 -10.62 -18.66
C GLN A 217 -6.69 -11.85 -19.60
N GLU A 218 -5.88 -11.83 -20.66
CA GLU A 218 -5.78 -12.96 -21.60
C GLU A 218 -5.26 -14.25 -20.95
N THR A 219 -4.34 -14.13 -19.98
CA THR A 219 -3.82 -15.28 -19.22
C THR A 219 -4.86 -15.74 -18.20
N ASN A 220 -5.54 -14.79 -17.54
CA ASN A 220 -6.62 -15.08 -16.59
C ASN A 220 -7.76 -15.87 -17.26
N ILE A 221 -8.18 -15.47 -18.47
CA ILE A 221 -9.20 -16.17 -19.26
C ILE A 221 -8.74 -17.60 -19.62
N LYS A 222 -7.48 -17.76 -20.02
CA LYS A 222 -6.92 -19.07 -20.40
C LYS A 222 -6.82 -20.04 -19.22
N VAL A 223 -6.40 -19.56 -18.04
CA VAL A 223 -6.32 -20.36 -16.81
C VAL A 223 -7.71 -20.78 -16.34
N GLY A 224 -8.67 -19.84 -16.37
CA GLY A 224 -10.06 -20.10 -16.02
C GLY A 224 -10.23 -20.66 -14.60
N ASP A 225 -10.92 -21.80 -14.50
CA ASP A 225 -11.29 -22.45 -13.24
C ASP A 225 -10.40 -23.66 -12.89
N ASP A 226 -9.26 -23.82 -13.55
CA ASP A 226 -8.37 -24.96 -13.32
C ASP A 226 -7.72 -24.89 -11.93
N SER A 227 -7.51 -26.04 -11.27
CA SER A 227 -6.79 -26.05 -10.00
C SER A 227 -5.33 -25.60 -10.17
N PRO A 228 -4.68 -25.06 -9.12
CA PRO A 228 -3.24 -24.73 -9.13
C PRO A 228 -2.39 -25.81 -9.75
N LYS A 229 -2.52 -27.04 -9.25
CA LYS A 229 -1.81 -28.21 -9.78
C LYS A 229 -2.01 -28.41 -11.28
N LYS A 230 -3.24 -28.25 -11.77
CA LYS A 230 -3.56 -28.47 -13.19
C LYS A 230 -2.97 -27.37 -14.08
N TYR A 231 -3.21 -26.10 -13.79
CA TYR A 231 -2.70 -25.04 -14.66
C TYR A 231 -1.19 -24.87 -14.51
N MET A 232 -0.63 -25.04 -13.30
CA MET A 232 0.82 -24.96 -13.10
C MET A 232 1.56 -26.09 -13.78
N LYS A 233 0.99 -27.30 -13.88
CA LYS A 233 1.58 -28.37 -14.70
C LYS A 233 1.83 -27.91 -16.14
N VAL A 234 0.85 -27.23 -16.75
CA VAL A 234 1.02 -26.65 -18.10
C VAL A 234 2.11 -25.58 -18.11
N VAL A 235 2.20 -24.74 -17.08
CA VAL A 235 3.28 -23.74 -16.92
C VAL A 235 4.65 -24.42 -16.81
N LEU A 236 4.76 -25.56 -16.12
CA LEU A 236 6.01 -26.32 -16.05
C LEU A 236 6.35 -26.96 -17.39
N ASP A 237 5.36 -27.53 -18.08
CA ASP A 237 5.55 -28.16 -19.39
C ASP A 237 6.03 -27.13 -20.43
N GLN A 238 5.50 -25.89 -20.44
CA GLN A 238 6.00 -24.82 -21.33
C GLN A 238 7.43 -24.37 -20.99
N CYS A 239 7.88 -24.52 -19.73
CA CYS A 239 9.27 -24.26 -19.37
C CYS A 239 10.24 -25.31 -19.96
N ILE A 240 9.73 -26.52 -20.28
CA ILE A 240 10.49 -27.60 -20.91
C ILE A 240 10.38 -27.49 -22.43
N SER A 241 9.16 -27.39 -22.98
CA SER A 241 8.91 -27.36 -24.42
C SER A 241 9.34 -26.06 -25.09
N LYS A 242 9.47 -24.98 -24.30
CA LYS A 242 9.67 -23.60 -24.77
C LYS A 242 8.53 -23.06 -25.63
N ASP A 243 7.35 -23.67 -25.56
CA ASP A 243 6.14 -23.26 -26.28
C ASP A 243 5.12 -22.63 -25.30
N PRO A 244 4.90 -21.31 -25.34
CA PRO A 244 4.10 -20.60 -24.35
C PRO A 244 2.59 -20.88 -24.48
N VAL A 245 1.97 -21.39 -23.42
CA VAL A 245 0.51 -21.60 -23.34
C VAL A 245 -0.14 -20.52 -22.47
N TYR A 246 0.36 -20.37 -21.24
CA TYR A 246 -0.06 -19.36 -20.26
C TYR A 246 1.04 -18.32 -20.06
N GLY A 247 0.76 -17.09 -20.46
CA GLY A 247 1.76 -16.01 -20.43
C GLY A 247 2.98 -16.32 -21.29
N GLY A 248 4.07 -15.58 -21.04
CA GLY A 248 5.31 -15.68 -21.83
C GLY A 248 6.49 -16.34 -21.10
N ILE A 249 6.31 -16.79 -19.85
CA ILE A 249 7.38 -17.38 -19.05
C ILE A 249 7.65 -18.80 -19.54
N VAL A 250 8.80 -19.02 -20.17
CA VAL A 250 9.24 -20.33 -20.69
C VAL A 250 10.56 -20.78 -20.07
N ASP A 251 11.02 -20.09 -19.03
CA ASP A 251 12.20 -20.43 -18.27
C ASP A 251 11.87 -20.73 -16.81
N ARG A 252 12.51 -21.76 -16.25
CA ARG A 252 12.20 -22.24 -14.90
C ARG A 252 12.67 -21.28 -13.82
N GLU A 253 13.83 -20.64 -14.01
CA GLU A 253 14.34 -19.65 -13.06
C GLU A 253 13.46 -18.40 -13.08
N GLU A 254 13.05 -17.98 -14.29
CA GLU A 254 12.11 -16.88 -14.47
C GLU A 254 10.75 -17.14 -13.80
N LEU A 255 10.24 -18.38 -13.89
CA LEU A 255 9.03 -18.79 -13.19
C LEU A 255 9.19 -18.76 -11.67
N THR A 256 10.28 -19.31 -11.14
CA THR A 256 10.57 -19.28 -9.71
C THR A 256 10.62 -17.84 -9.20
N GLN A 257 11.30 -16.95 -9.93
CA GLN A 257 11.33 -15.53 -9.57
C GLN A 257 9.94 -14.90 -9.62
N ASN A 258 9.11 -15.21 -10.64
CA ASN A 258 7.74 -14.70 -10.71
C ASN A 258 6.87 -15.15 -9.53
N LEU A 259 7.05 -16.39 -9.04
CA LEU A 259 6.40 -16.87 -7.83
C LEU A 259 6.84 -16.05 -6.60
N ILE A 260 8.15 -15.83 -6.43
CA ILE A 260 8.71 -15.01 -5.33
C ILE A 260 8.24 -13.55 -5.39
N ASP A 261 8.27 -12.92 -6.57
CA ASP A 261 7.77 -11.57 -6.82
C ASP A 261 6.31 -11.44 -6.38
N ASN A 262 5.54 -12.50 -6.61
CA ASN A 262 4.17 -12.57 -6.20
C ASN A 262 3.99 -13.10 -4.79
N ALA A 263 5.02 -13.42 -3.98
CA ALA A 263 4.96 -14.00 -2.63
C ALA A 263 4.41 -15.45 -2.55
N LEU A 264 4.41 -16.18 -3.68
CA LEU A 264 3.80 -17.50 -3.85
C LEU A 264 4.79 -18.60 -3.43
N PRO A 265 4.29 -19.74 -2.93
CA PRO A 265 5.15 -20.86 -2.58
C PRO A 265 5.70 -21.54 -3.85
N GLU A 266 6.96 -21.99 -3.80
CA GLU A 266 7.60 -22.69 -4.91
C GLU A 266 6.94 -24.04 -5.23
N ASN A 267 6.35 -24.70 -4.23
CA ASN A 267 5.61 -25.94 -4.38
C ASN A 267 4.14 -25.74 -4.83
N LEU A 268 3.74 -24.53 -5.24
CA LEU A 268 2.42 -24.29 -5.83
C LEU A 268 2.03 -25.28 -6.94
N PRO A 269 2.94 -25.75 -7.83
CA PRO A 269 2.61 -26.77 -8.83
C PRO A 269 2.17 -28.12 -8.27
N ASP A 270 2.54 -28.44 -7.03
CA ASP A 270 2.26 -29.72 -6.40
C ASP A 270 1.07 -29.65 -5.43
N MET A 271 0.66 -28.43 -5.05
CA MET A 271 -0.38 -28.18 -4.04
C MET A 271 -1.76 -28.69 -4.48
N GLU A 272 -2.37 -29.46 -3.58
CA GLU A 272 -3.76 -29.90 -3.67
C GLU A 272 -4.69 -29.00 -2.86
N VAL A 273 -6.00 -29.13 -3.07
CA VAL A 273 -6.99 -28.32 -2.34
C VAL A 273 -6.97 -28.55 -0.83
N SER A 274 -6.56 -29.73 -0.37
CA SER A 274 -6.40 -30.03 1.06
C SER A 274 -5.41 -29.08 1.75
N GLU A 275 -4.44 -28.54 1.00
CA GLU A 275 -3.41 -27.63 1.48
C GLU A 275 -3.82 -26.15 1.37
N PHE A 276 -5.05 -25.85 0.91
CA PHE A 276 -5.48 -24.47 0.68
C PHE A 276 -5.38 -23.58 1.93
N GLN A 277 -5.65 -24.11 3.13
CA GLN A 277 -5.50 -23.33 4.36
C GLN A 277 -4.03 -23.02 4.69
N GLU A 278 -3.14 -23.98 4.48
CA GLU A 278 -1.69 -23.81 4.68
C GLU A 278 -1.13 -22.80 3.67
N PHE A 279 -1.57 -22.87 2.41
CA PHE A 279 -1.28 -21.88 1.38
C PHE A 279 -1.66 -20.47 1.84
N LEU A 280 -2.87 -20.26 2.36
CA LEU A 280 -3.31 -18.94 2.83
C LEU A 280 -2.45 -18.43 4.00
N VAL A 281 -2.05 -19.30 4.92
CA VAL A 281 -1.15 -18.95 6.05
C VAL A 281 0.21 -18.51 5.53
N PHE A 282 0.86 -19.36 4.72
CA PHE A 282 2.15 -19.07 4.11
C PHE A 282 2.12 -17.74 3.35
N ARG A 283 1.08 -17.54 2.55
CA ARG A 283 0.98 -16.37 1.69
C ARG A 283 0.84 -15.08 2.48
N ARG A 284 0.05 -15.05 3.56
CA ARG A 284 -0.03 -13.86 4.42
C ARG A 284 1.31 -13.52 5.06
N GLN A 285 2.09 -14.52 5.45
CA GLN A 285 3.45 -14.32 5.98
C GLN A 285 4.35 -13.68 4.92
N LYS A 286 4.40 -14.25 3.71
CA LYS A 286 5.24 -13.70 2.61
C LYS A 286 4.80 -12.32 2.14
N MET A 287 3.49 -12.03 2.13
CA MET A 287 2.99 -10.69 1.87
C MET A 287 3.42 -9.69 2.95
N ALA A 288 3.34 -10.06 4.23
CA ALA A 288 3.79 -9.22 5.35
C ALA A 288 5.31 -8.97 5.31
N GLU A 289 6.12 -10.00 5.03
CA GLU A 289 7.56 -9.88 4.82
C GLU A 289 7.89 -8.90 3.68
N LYS A 290 7.20 -9.00 2.55
CA LYS A 290 7.38 -8.07 1.41
C LYS A 290 7.03 -6.64 1.79
N ILE A 291 5.92 -6.41 2.51
CA ILE A 291 5.57 -5.07 3.01
C ILE A 291 6.67 -4.53 3.94
N LYS A 292 7.20 -5.35 4.86
CA LYS A 292 8.27 -4.95 5.78
C LYS A 292 9.52 -4.52 5.00
N GLN A 293 9.98 -5.34 4.05
CA GLN A 293 11.14 -5.04 3.21
C GLN A 293 10.93 -3.76 2.38
N TYR A 294 9.75 -3.63 1.77
CA TYR A 294 9.35 -2.43 1.04
C TYR A 294 9.42 -1.18 1.94
N TYR A 295 8.83 -1.24 3.13
CA TYR A 295 8.79 -0.12 4.06
C TYR A 295 10.19 0.33 4.52
N LEU A 296 11.05 -0.62 4.85
CA LEU A 296 12.43 -0.36 5.28
C LEU A 296 13.31 0.21 4.14
N GLY A 297 12.90 0.03 2.88
CA GLY A 297 13.57 0.59 1.71
C GLY A 297 13.03 1.94 1.23
N LEU A 298 12.11 2.59 1.97
CA LEU A 298 11.48 3.87 1.59
C LEU A 298 12.33 5.12 1.84
#